data_AF-A0A7C4BDX7-F1
#
_entry.id   AF-A0A7C4BDX7-F1
#
_cell.length_a   1.000
_cell.length_b   1.000
_cell.length_c   1.000
_cell.angle_alpha   90.00
_cell.angle_beta   90.00
_cell.angle_gamma   90.00
#
_symmetry.space_group_name_H-M   'P 1'
#
loop_
_entity.id
_entity.type
_entity.pdbx_description
1 polymer ?
#
loop_
_entity_poly.entity_id
_entity_poly.type
_entity_poly.pdbx_seq_one_letter_code
_entity_poly.pdbx_strand_id
1 'polypeptide(L)'
;MRPERLRYLLLFLVAFGWVLAVLCYRGVGALPELSRNLTVPGTSPSWKPPLYFALTVLAAFFLSQIGFGVTAGVFSFLRGLADAPLLLDLAGLMNLELPERAMFKVLVLTGNSPFFLWALVLGAERSFYLLERLRGMPAPSSERIFKEMVAVLSVSLLAGLACSLAA
;
A
#
# COMPACT_ATOMS: atom_id res chain seq x y z
N MET A 1 3.93 -17.32 18.33
CA MET A 1 3.93 -15.92 18.87
C MET A 1 2.47 -15.53 19.09
N ARG A 2 2.09 -14.68 20.07
CA ARG A 2 0.67 -14.29 20.18
C ARG A 2 0.26 -13.55 18.88
N PRO A 3 -0.88 -13.90 18.25
CA PRO A 3 -1.27 -13.36 16.94
C PRO A 3 -1.39 -11.83 16.93
N GLU A 4 -1.84 -11.24 18.05
CA GLU A 4 -1.89 -9.79 18.24
C GLU A 4 -0.52 -9.13 18.16
N ARG A 5 0.49 -9.70 18.83
CA ARG A 5 1.85 -9.16 18.83
C ARG A 5 2.45 -9.21 17.43
N LEU A 6 2.19 -10.29 16.68
CA LEU A 6 2.63 -10.40 15.30
C LEU A 6 2.01 -9.28 14.44
N ARG A 7 0.71 -9.05 14.55
CA ARG A 7 0.02 -7.98 13.84
C ARG A 7 0.62 -6.60 14.16
N TYR A 8 0.88 -6.31 15.43
CA TYR A 8 1.52 -5.04 15.82
C TYR A 8 2.95 -4.90 15.29
N LEU A 9 3.75 -5.97 15.30
CA LEU A 9 5.08 -5.95 14.70
C LEU A 9 5.02 -5.71 13.19
N LEU A 10 4.08 -6.35 12.49
CA LEU A 10 3.88 -6.15 11.05
C LEU A 10 3.41 -4.74 10.73
N LEU A 11 2.46 -4.20 11.49
CA LEU A 11 2.01 -2.81 11.38
C LEU A 11 3.16 -1.84 11.60
N PHE A 12 3.97 -2.05 12.65
CA PHE A 12 5.14 -1.23 12.92
C PHE A 12 6.15 -1.31 11.77
N LEU A 13 6.49 -2.52 11.31
CA LEU A 13 7.43 -2.73 10.20
C LEU A 13 6.96 -2.03 8.92
N VAL A 14 5.69 -2.19 8.57
CA VAL A 14 5.11 -1.58 7.37
C VAL A 14 5.03 -0.06 7.53
N ALA A 15 4.53 0.46 8.64
CA ALA A 15 4.46 1.91 8.86
C ALA A 15 5.86 2.55 8.89
N PHE A 16 6.78 1.95 9.63
CA PHE A 16 8.16 2.42 9.74
C PHE A 16 8.89 2.38 8.40
N GLY A 17 8.75 1.29 7.62
CA GLY A 17 9.35 1.19 6.30
C GLY A 17 8.89 2.29 5.35
N TRP A 18 7.59 2.60 5.34
CA TRP A 18 7.02 3.66 4.51
C TRP A 18 7.52 5.04 4.95
N VAL A 19 7.49 5.34 6.26
CA VAL A 19 7.99 6.62 6.79
C VAL A 19 9.48 6.79 6.52
N LEU A 20 10.28 5.75 6.75
CA LEU A 20 11.72 5.76 6.50
C LEU A 20 12.02 6.07 5.04
N ALA A 21 11.27 5.48 4.11
CA ALA A 21 11.42 5.77 2.68
C ALA A 21 11.14 7.23 2.34
N VAL A 22 10.07 7.81 2.88
CA VAL A 22 9.75 9.24 2.68
C VAL A 22 10.88 10.14 3.22
N LEU A 23 11.44 9.80 4.40
CA LEU A 23 12.57 10.52 4.98
C LEU A 23 13.85 10.37 4.14
N CYS A 24 14.15 9.16 3.67
CA CYS A 24 15.29 8.88 2.79
C CYS A 24 15.20 9.67 1.48
N TYR A 25 14.02 9.71 0.86
CA TYR A 25 13.78 10.50 -0.35
C TYR A 25 14.11 11.98 -0.12
N ARG A 26 13.71 12.53 1.03
CA ARG A 26 13.97 13.93 1.39
C ARG A 26 15.44 14.22 1.69
N GLY A 27 16.15 13.30 2.33
CA GLY A 27 17.53 13.49 2.77
C GLY A 27 18.60 13.17 1.72
N VAL A 28 18.38 12.14 0.90
CA VAL A 28 19.35 11.63 -0.09
C VAL A 28 18.96 12.01 -1.52
N GLY A 29 17.72 12.47 -1.73
CA GLY A 29 17.14 12.69 -3.05
C GLY A 29 16.52 11.41 -3.63
N ALA A 30 15.85 11.56 -4.76
CA ALA A 30 15.29 10.42 -5.49
C ALA A 30 16.42 9.49 -5.93
N LEU A 31 16.34 8.19 -5.63
CA LEU A 31 17.06 7.17 -6.39
C LEU A 31 16.48 7.19 -7.82
N PRO A 32 17.16 7.80 -8.81
CA PRO A 32 16.51 8.22 -10.06
C PRO A 32 15.95 7.04 -10.85
N GLU A 33 16.59 5.88 -10.72
CA GLU A 33 16.23 4.65 -11.41
C GLU A 33 15.05 3.92 -10.74
N LEU A 34 14.96 3.97 -9.41
CA LEU A 34 13.85 3.36 -8.69
C LEU A 34 12.57 4.20 -8.80
N SER A 35 12.69 5.53 -8.73
CA SER A 35 11.52 6.41 -8.79
C SER A 35 10.80 6.38 -10.13
N ARG A 36 11.55 6.15 -11.23
CA ARG A 36 11.00 6.15 -12.60
C ARG A 36 10.13 4.93 -12.90
N ASN A 37 10.36 3.82 -12.21
CA ASN A 37 9.58 2.58 -12.38
C ASN A 37 8.40 2.48 -11.41
N LEU A 38 8.38 3.30 -10.36
CA LEU A 38 7.36 3.30 -9.32
C LEU A 38 6.29 4.39 -9.52
N THR A 39 6.32 5.11 -10.64
CA THR A 39 5.39 6.20 -10.93
C THR A 39 3.94 5.74 -10.95
N VAL A 40 3.08 6.52 -10.30
CA VAL A 40 1.63 6.38 -10.37
C VAL A 40 1.17 6.63 -11.80
N PRO A 41 0.31 5.76 -12.38
CA PRO A 41 -0.20 5.98 -13.74
C PRO A 41 -1.02 7.26 -13.83
N GLY A 42 -1.00 7.91 -14.99
CA GLY A 42 -1.90 9.05 -15.26
C GLY A 42 -3.38 8.65 -15.25
N THR A 43 -4.27 9.65 -15.12
CA THR A 43 -5.72 9.49 -15.01
C THR A 43 -6.42 9.04 -16.29
N SER A 44 -5.76 9.18 -17.45
CA SER A 44 -6.32 8.80 -18.74
C SER A 44 -5.68 7.53 -19.31
N PRO A 45 -6.48 6.57 -19.82
CA PRO A 45 -7.95 6.48 -19.80
C PRO A 45 -8.59 6.20 -18.42
N SER A 46 -9.88 6.50 -18.28
CA SER A 46 -10.68 6.45 -17.04
C SER A 46 -10.80 5.07 -16.37
N TRP A 47 -10.48 3.97 -17.06
CA TRP A 47 -10.42 2.64 -16.43
C TRP A 47 -9.11 2.39 -15.67
N LYS A 48 -8.08 3.24 -15.84
CA LYS A 48 -6.78 3.06 -15.19
C LYS A 48 -6.84 3.23 -13.67
N PRO A 49 -7.51 4.24 -13.08
CA PRO A 49 -7.54 4.41 -11.62
C PRO A 49 -8.16 3.22 -10.85
N PRO A 50 -9.35 2.68 -11.21
CA PRO A 50 -9.94 1.53 -10.52
C PRO A 50 -9.06 0.30 -10.61
N LEU A 51 -8.52 0.04 -11.80
CA LEU A 51 -7.63 -1.09 -12.02
C LEU A 51 -6.33 -0.94 -11.21
N TYR A 52 -5.72 0.24 -11.22
CA TYR A 52 -4.53 0.53 -10.42
C TYR A 52 -4.79 0.33 -8.93
N PHE A 53 -5.88 0.87 -8.40
CA PHE A 53 -6.21 0.76 -6.97
C PHE A 53 -6.42 -0.70 -6.55
N ALA A 54 -7.12 -1.48 -7.37
CA ALA A 54 -7.37 -2.89 -7.07
C ALA A 54 -6.12 -3.76 -7.21
N LEU A 55 -5.40 -3.62 -8.33
CA LEU A 55 -4.24 -4.46 -8.63
C LEU A 55 -3.07 -4.18 -7.68
N THR A 56 -2.84 -2.94 -7.27
CA THR A 56 -1.79 -2.61 -6.30
C THR A 56 -2.04 -3.27 -4.95
N VAL A 57 -3.29 -3.24 -4.48
CA VAL A 57 -3.73 -3.89 -3.23
C VAL A 57 -3.62 -5.41 -3.32
N LEU A 58 -4.08 -6.01 -4.42
CA LEU A 58 -3.94 -7.45 -4.67
C LEU A 58 -2.48 -7.87 -4.73
N ALA A 59 -1.65 -7.14 -5.48
CA ALA A 59 -0.23 -7.41 -5.61
C ALA A 59 0.48 -7.31 -4.24
N ALA A 60 0.19 -6.27 -3.46
CA ALA A 60 0.71 -6.12 -2.10
C ALA A 60 0.38 -7.33 -1.23
N PHE A 61 -0.87 -7.76 -1.22
CA PHE A 61 -1.31 -8.93 -0.48
C PHE A 61 -0.57 -10.20 -0.89
N PHE A 62 -0.53 -10.53 -2.19
CA PHE A 62 0.10 -11.77 -2.64
C PHE A 62 1.62 -11.75 -2.50
N LEU A 63 2.28 -10.62 -2.78
CA LEU A 63 3.73 -10.51 -2.69
C LEU A 63 4.21 -10.56 -1.24
N SER A 64 3.49 -9.92 -0.31
CA SER A 64 3.76 -10.04 1.13
C SER A 64 3.50 -11.45 1.66
N GLN A 65 2.49 -12.13 1.09
CA GLN A 65 2.19 -13.51 1.43
C GLN A 65 3.27 -14.50 0.95
N ILE A 66 3.73 -14.38 -0.29
CA ILE A 66 4.74 -15.29 -0.89
C ILE A 66 6.10 -15.08 -0.22
N GLY A 67 6.46 -13.84 0.10
CA GLY A 67 7.74 -13.52 0.73
C GLY A 67 7.76 -13.66 2.25
N PHE A 68 6.80 -14.38 2.84
CA PHE A 68 6.71 -14.64 4.28
C PHE A 68 6.85 -13.39 5.17
N GLY A 69 6.26 -12.27 4.72
CA GLY A 69 6.30 -10.99 5.43
C GLY A 69 7.60 -10.18 5.29
N VAL A 70 8.73 -10.77 4.87
CA VAL A 70 9.97 -10.01 4.60
C VAL A 70 9.73 -8.98 3.50
N THR A 71 9.02 -9.40 2.46
CA THR A 71 8.63 -8.55 1.35
C THR A 71 7.68 -7.42 1.77
N ALA A 72 6.96 -7.53 2.89
CA ALA A 72 6.10 -6.45 3.38
C ALA A 72 6.91 -5.19 3.74
N GLY A 73 8.06 -5.34 4.41
CA GLY A 73 8.95 -4.22 4.70
C GLY A 73 9.53 -3.59 3.44
N VAL A 74 10.00 -4.42 2.50
CA VAL A 74 10.59 -3.97 1.23
C VAL A 74 9.56 -3.22 0.38
N PHE A 75 8.38 -3.80 0.14
CA PHE A 75 7.34 -3.15 -0.65
C PHE A 75 6.75 -1.92 0.03
N SER A 76 6.69 -1.90 1.36
CA SER A 76 6.32 -0.69 2.10
C SER A 76 7.33 0.44 1.85
N PHE A 77 8.62 0.14 1.93
CA PHE A 77 9.68 1.10 1.66
C PHE A 77 9.63 1.60 0.20
N LEU A 78 9.52 0.70 -0.77
CA LEU A 78 9.37 1.05 -2.18
C LEU A 78 8.14 1.93 -2.43
N ARG A 79 7.01 1.62 -1.77
CA ARG A 79 5.81 2.44 -1.86
C ARG A 79 6.02 3.82 -1.25
N GLY A 80 6.70 3.93 -0.11
CA GLY A 80 7.03 5.22 0.49
C GLY A 80 7.92 6.09 -0.41
N LEU A 81 8.87 5.49 -1.14
CA LEU A 81 9.67 6.21 -2.14
C LEU A 81 8.81 6.74 -3.31
N ALA A 82 7.80 5.97 -3.71
CA ALA A 82 6.85 6.36 -4.77
C ALA A 82 5.91 7.49 -4.33
N ASP A 83 5.49 7.44 -3.06
CA ASP A 83 4.56 8.41 -2.46
C ASP A 83 5.25 9.72 -2.06
N ALA A 84 6.55 9.70 -1.77
CA ALA A 84 7.34 10.86 -1.35
C ALA A 84 7.22 12.09 -2.30
N PRO A 85 7.39 11.99 -3.63
CA PRO A 85 7.20 13.15 -4.51
C PRO A 85 5.76 13.67 -4.49
N LEU A 86 4.76 12.80 -4.34
CA LEU A 86 3.35 13.20 -4.25
C LEU A 86 3.10 14.02 -2.97
N LEU A 87 3.70 13.61 -1.85
CA LEU A 87 3.62 14.32 -0.57
C LEU A 87 4.28 15.69 -0.64
N LEU A 88 5.44 15.79 -1.28
CA LEU A 88 6.15 17.05 -1.45
C LEU A 88 5.40 18.02 -2.39
N ASP A 89 4.84 17.50 -3.48
CA ASP A 89 3.98 18.27 -4.39
C ASP A 89 2.74 18.83 -3.66
N LEU A 90 2.11 18.01 -2.82
CA LEU A 90 0.94 18.43 -2.04
C LEU A 90 1.28 19.45 -0.95
N ALA A 91 2.42 19.30 -0.28
CA ALA A 91 2.90 20.29 0.68
C ALA A 91 3.14 21.65 0.01
N GLY A 92 3.60 21.67 -1.25
CA GLY A 92 3.72 22.90 -2.04
C GLY A 92 2.37 23.48 -2.48
N LEU A 93 1.38 22.63 -2.76
CA LEU A 93 0.03 23.01 -3.18
C LEU A 93 -0.89 23.44 -2.04
N MET A 94 -0.57 23.18 -0.76
CA MET A 94 -1.35 23.69 0.38
C MET A 94 -1.45 25.23 0.45
N ASN A 95 -0.75 25.94 -0.45
CA ASN A 95 -0.80 27.39 -0.59
C ASN A 95 -1.68 27.91 -1.76
N LEU A 96 -2.27 27.07 -2.61
CA LEU A 96 -3.12 27.49 -3.76
C LEU A 96 -4.13 26.40 -4.16
N GLU A 97 -5.23 26.79 -4.81
CA GLU A 97 -6.32 25.90 -5.25
C GLU A 97 -5.80 24.62 -5.94
N LEU A 98 -6.36 23.47 -5.54
CA LEU A 98 -5.93 22.15 -6.04
C LEU A 98 -6.43 21.95 -7.48
N PRO A 99 -5.54 21.86 -8.49
CA PRO A 99 -5.98 21.48 -9.84
C PRO A 99 -6.54 20.05 -9.83
N GLU A 100 -7.42 19.70 -10.77
CA GLU A 100 -8.02 18.34 -10.90
C GLU A 100 -6.96 17.21 -10.90
N ARG A 101 -5.78 17.48 -11.49
CA ARG A 101 -4.63 16.56 -11.48
C ARG A 101 -4.06 16.29 -10.08
N ALA A 102 -4.30 17.17 -9.12
CA ALA A 102 -3.91 17.00 -7.72
C ALA A 102 -4.91 16.12 -6.95
N MET A 103 -6.20 16.07 -7.34
CA MET A 103 -7.20 15.23 -6.68
C MET A 103 -6.88 13.74 -6.80
N PHE A 104 -6.38 13.29 -7.96
CA PHE A 104 -5.89 11.93 -8.15
C PHE A 104 -4.71 11.60 -7.23
N LYS A 105 -3.75 12.52 -7.07
CA LYS A 105 -2.61 12.34 -6.15
C LYS A 105 -3.07 12.24 -4.70
N VAL A 106 -4.02 13.09 -4.30
CA VAL A 106 -4.64 13.03 -2.95
C VAL A 106 -5.30 11.68 -2.74
N LEU A 107 -6.14 11.21 -3.68
CA LEU A 107 -6.82 9.91 -3.57
C LEU A 107 -5.85 8.73 -3.53
N VAL A 108 -4.72 8.83 -4.23
CA VAL A 108 -3.69 7.80 -4.15
C VAL A 108 -3.07 7.77 -2.75
N LEU A 109 -2.77 8.92 -2.16
CA LEU A 109 -2.17 8.98 -0.82
C LEU A 109 -3.15 8.69 0.33
N THR A 110 -4.41 9.10 0.21
CA THR A 110 -5.42 8.95 1.28
C THR A 110 -6.28 7.71 1.12
N GLY A 111 -6.44 7.22 -0.11
CA GLY A 111 -7.17 6.00 -0.43
C GLY A 111 -6.25 4.83 -0.70
N ASN A 112 -5.46 4.89 -1.78
CA ASN A 112 -4.70 3.72 -2.23
C ASN A 112 -3.55 3.32 -1.30
N SER A 113 -2.72 4.26 -0.85
CA SER A 113 -1.54 3.96 -0.03
C SER A 113 -1.91 3.30 1.31
N PRO A 114 -2.91 3.76 2.08
CA PRO A 114 -3.32 3.08 3.30
C PRO A 114 -3.80 1.66 3.06
N PHE A 115 -4.60 1.43 2.01
CA PHE A 115 -5.08 0.10 1.66
C PHE A 115 -3.97 -0.82 1.13
N PHE A 116 -3.00 -0.27 0.41
CA PHE A 116 -1.80 -0.98 0.00
C PHE A 116 -1.00 -1.45 1.22
N LEU A 117 -0.72 -0.56 2.17
CA LEU A 117 0.01 -0.88 3.39
C LEU A 117 -0.76 -1.90 4.25
N TRP A 118 -2.08 -1.76 4.36
CA TRP A 118 -2.91 -2.72 5.07
C TRP A 118 -2.87 -4.10 4.40
N ALA A 119 -2.92 -4.16 3.07
CA ALA A 119 -2.82 -5.40 2.32
C ALA A 119 -1.48 -6.11 2.52
N LEU A 120 -0.37 -5.38 2.65
CA LEU A 120 0.94 -5.95 3.02
C LEU A 120 0.89 -6.64 4.39
N VAL A 121 0.23 -6.02 5.37
CA VAL A 121 0.08 -6.59 6.72
C VAL A 121 -0.77 -7.85 6.67
N LEU A 122 -1.90 -7.82 5.94
CA LEU A 122 -2.79 -8.98 5.81
C LEU A 122 -2.12 -10.17 5.10
N GLY A 123 -1.37 -9.91 4.02
CA GLY A 123 -0.67 -10.97 3.30
C GLY A 123 0.47 -11.57 4.13
N ALA A 124 1.24 -10.73 4.81
CA ALA A 124 2.25 -11.17 5.77
C ALA A 124 1.64 -12.00 6.90
N GLU A 125 0.56 -11.54 7.53
CA GLU A 125 -0.13 -12.28 8.60
C GLU A 125 -0.61 -13.66 8.11
N ARG A 126 -1.18 -13.72 6.91
CA ARG A 126 -1.59 -14.98 6.28
C ARG A 126 -0.42 -15.93 6.07
N SER A 127 0.73 -15.42 5.64
CA SER A 127 1.92 -16.25 5.43
C SER A 127 2.41 -16.90 6.72
N PHE A 128 2.37 -16.17 7.84
CA PHE A 128 2.73 -16.70 9.14
C PHE A 128 1.73 -17.76 9.61
N TYR A 129 0.42 -17.56 9.42
CA TYR A 129 -0.56 -18.60 9.73
C TYR A 129 -0.41 -19.86 8.88
N LEU A 130 -0.12 -19.70 7.58
CA LEU A 130 0.16 -20.86 6.72
C LEU A 130 1.42 -21.58 7.19
N LEU A 131 2.47 -20.86 7.57
CA LEU A 131 3.69 -21.44 8.10
C LEU A 131 3.46 -22.17 9.44
N GLU A 132 2.66 -21.61 10.35
CA GLU A 132 2.28 -22.28 11.59
C GLU A 132 1.49 -23.58 11.31
N ARG A 133 0.55 -23.57 10.36
CA ARG A 133 -0.16 -24.79 9.92
C ARG A 133 0.76 -25.84 9.33
N LEU A 134 1.70 -25.44 8.47
CA LEU A 134 2.69 -26.35 7.87
C LEU A 134 3.61 -26.97 8.93
N ARG A 135 3.83 -26.27 10.05
CA ARG A 135 4.56 -26.77 11.22
C ARG A 135 3.71 -27.62 12.16
N GLY A 136 2.44 -27.89 11.82
CA GLY A 136 1.52 -28.66 12.66
C GLY A 136 1.05 -27.93 13.93
N MET A 137 1.27 -26.61 14.02
CA MET A 137 0.80 -25.82 15.15
C MET A 137 -0.68 -25.45 15.00
N PRO A 138 -1.43 -25.34 16.11
CA PRO A 138 -2.80 -24.85 16.08
C PRO A 138 -2.80 -23.38 15.66
N ALA A 139 -3.18 -23.12 14.41
CA ALA A 139 -3.26 -21.78 13.85
C ALA A 139 -4.73 -21.29 13.86
N PRO A 140 -4.97 -20.00 14.18
CA PRO A 140 -6.31 -19.43 14.13
C PRO A 140 -6.90 -19.45 12.71
N SER A 141 -8.22 -19.28 12.61
CA SER A 141 -8.92 -19.24 11.32
C SER A 141 -8.43 -18.06 10.46
N SER A 142 -8.16 -18.32 9.17
CA SER A 142 -7.82 -17.28 8.19
C SER A 142 -9.04 -16.48 7.69
N GLU A 143 -10.24 -16.79 8.19
CA GLU A 143 -11.49 -16.16 7.76
C GLU A 143 -11.48 -14.64 7.98
N ARG A 144 -10.91 -14.17 9.11
CA ARG A 144 -10.77 -12.74 9.38
C ARG A 144 -9.95 -12.05 8.30
N ILE A 145 -8.77 -12.61 7.97
CA ILE A 145 -7.88 -12.03 6.96
C ILE A 145 -8.59 -11.97 5.61
N PHE A 146 -9.33 -13.02 5.25
CA PHE A 146 -10.09 -13.04 4.00
C PHE A 146 -11.17 -11.95 3.96
N LYS A 147 -11.97 -11.81 5.03
CA LYS A 147 -12.99 -10.75 5.15
C LYS A 147 -12.37 -9.35 5.09
N GLU A 148 -11.29 -9.12 5.82
CA GLU A 148 -10.57 -7.84 5.80
C GLU A 148 -10.01 -7.55 4.40
N MET A 149 -9.44 -8.55 3.71
CA MET A 149 -8.91 -8.37 2.34
C MET A 149 -10.01 -8.05 1.32
N VAL A 150 -11.16 -8.73 1.40
CA VAL A 150 -12.32 -8.41 0.54
C VAL A 150 -12.78 -6.99 0.79
N ALA A 151 -12.91 -6.57 2.05
CA ALA A 151 -13.30 -5.20 2.39
C ALA A 151 -12.30 -4.17 1.85
N VAL A 152 -10.99 -4.37 2.07
CA VAL A 152 -9.93 -3.48 1.58
C VAL A 152 -9.97 -3.38 0.05
N LEU A 153 -10.15 -4.50 -0.65
CA LEU A 153 -10.25 -4.53 -2.11
C LEU A 153 -11.49 -3.79 -2.61
N SER A 154 -12.66 -4.04 -2.00
CA SER A 154 -13.91 -3.38 -2.37
C SER A 154 -13.83 -1.87 -2.18
N VAL A 155 -13.31 -1.39 -1.05
CA VAL A 155 -13.18 0.05 -0.80
C VAL A 155 -12.14 0.67 -1.74
N SER A 156 -11.05 -0.05 -2.05
CA SER A 156 -10.04 0.42 -3.02
C SER A 156 -10.62 0.55 -4.43
N LEU A 157 -11.44 -0.41 -4.87
CA LEU A 157 -12.16 -0.35 -6.14
C LEU A 157 -13.10 0.85 -6.19
N LEU A 158 -13.88 1.07 -5.13
CA LEU A 158 -14.80 2.21 -5.04
C LEU A 158 -14.03 3.55 -5.06
N ALA A 159 -12.90 3.65 -4.36
CA ALA A 159 -12.06 4.84 -4.38
C ALA A 159 -11.49 5.12 -5.78
N GLY A 160 -11.05 4.07 -6.48
CA GLY A 160 -10.60 4.20 -7.86
C GLY A 160 -11.71 4.59 -8.83
N LEU A 161 -12.93 4.06 -8.67
CA LEU A 161 -14.11 4.45 -9.46
C LEU A 161 -14.51 5.89 -9.21
N ALA A 162 -14.56 6.33 -7.94
CA ALA A 162 -14.81 7.72 -7.60
C ALA A 162 -13.79 8.65 -8.26
N CYS A 163 -12.52 8.23 -8.32
CA CYS A 163 -11.50 8.99 -9.00
C CYS A 163 -11.71 9.11 -10.51
N SER A 164 -12.18 8.05 -11.17
CA SER A 164 -12.49 8.06 -12.60
C SER A 164 -13.68 8.93 -12.96
N LEU A 165 -14.61 9.12 -12.03
CA LEU A 165 -15.80 9.96 -12.21
C LEU A 165 -15.52 11.44 -11.93
N ALA A 166 -14.45 11.73 -11.19
CA ALA A 166 -14.03 13.09 -10.81
C ALA A 166 -12.92 13.67 -11.73
N ALA A 167 -12.51 12.93 -12.77
CA ALA A 167 -11.46 13.28 -13.72
C ALA A 167 -12.00 13.30 -15.16
#